data_AF-A0A3C0ESW0-F1
#
_entry.id   AF-A0A3C0ESW0-F1
#
_cell.length_a   1.000
_cell.length_b   1.000
_cell.length_c   1.000
_cell.angle_alpha   90.00
_cell.angle_beta   90.00
_cell.angle_gamma   90.00
#
_symmetry.space_group_name_H-M   'P 1'
#
loop_
_entity.id
_entity.type
_entity.pdbx_description
1 polymer ?
#
loop_
_entity_poly.entity_id
_entity_poly.type
_entity_poly.pdbx_seq_one_letter_code
_entity_poly.pdbx_strand_id
1 'polypeptide(L)'
;IELEENNHPVNDVVAIMRRKPHLYDPHLLDLALGTLAETQVTVRKKINIYDLRVGMIIADDVCMSNGALLIRSGQIISNTIKERLTNYYFSGRITDHIIVLTTEELSADQPAENQSSTTTSDSDSQTPKLSSQLISDDGYIS
;
A
#
# COMPACT_ATOMS: atom_id res chain seq x y z
N ILE A 1 5.81 -16.34 -41.01
CA ILE A 1 6.34 -16.04 -39.66
C ILE A 1 5.29 -16.58 -38.70
N GLU A 2 5.47 -17.80 -38.19
CA GLU A 2 4.49 -18.51 -37.35
C GLU A 2 4.66 -18.13 -35.88
N LEU A 3 4.44 -16.86 -35.53
CA LEU A 3 4.44 -16.42 -34.13
C LEU A 3 3.04 -16.03 -33.64
N GLU A 4 2.01 -16.09 -34.50
CA GLU A 4 0.69 -15.54 -34.20
C GLU A 4 -0.32 -16.57 -33.67
N GLU A 5 0.00 -17.88 -33.68
CA GLU A 5 -1.04 -18.90 -33.51
C GLU A 5 -1.03 -19.65 -32.16
N ASN A 6 0.00 -19.47 -31.34
CA ASN A 6 0.08 -20.14 -30.05
C ASN A 6 0.18 -19.11 -28.93
N ASN A 7 -0.75 -19.20 -27.98
CA ASN A 7 -0.90 -18.40 -26.77
C ASN A 7 0.31 -18.54 -25.80
N HIS A 8 1.52 -18.30 -26.29
CA HIS A 8 2.76 -18.37 -25.54
C HIS A 8 2.92 -17.10 -24.71
N PRO A 9 3.33 -17.23 -23.43
CA PRO A 9 3.58 -16.06 -22.61
C PRO A 9 4.64 -15.18 -23.29
N VAL A 10 4.45 -13.85 -23.24
CA VAL A 10 5.26 -12.85 -23.96
C VAL A 10 6.78 -13.07 -23.77
N ASN A 11 7.19 -13.53 -22.58
CA ASN A 11 8.58 -13.85 -22.28
C ASN A 11 9.17 -14.97 -23.16
N ASP A 12 8.38 -15.97 -23.53
CA ASP A 12 8.83 -17.08 -24.37
C ASP A 12 9.00 -16.63 -25.83
N VAL A 13 8.11 -15.75 -26.30
CA VAL A 13 8.20 -15.16 -27.65
C VAL A 13 9.44 -14.29 -27.78
N VAL A 14 9.72 -13.44 -26.78
CA VAL A 14 10.93 -12.59 -26.76
C VAL A 14 12.20 -13.45 -26.73
N ALA A 15 12.22 -14.55 -25.96
CA ALA A 15 13.35 -15.46 -25.93
C ALA A 15 13.62 -16.13 -27.30
N ILE A 16 12.57 -16.47 -28.05
CA ILE A 16 12.67 -17.01 -29.41
C ILE A 16 13.19 -15.94 -30.39
N MET A 17 12.70 -14.70 -30.29
CA MET A 17 13.14 -13.59 -31.14
C MET A 17 14.60 -13.22 -30.92
N ARG A 18 15.07 -13.22 -29.65
CA ARG A 18 16.49 -13.00 -29.31
C ARG A 18 17.44 -14.05 -29.90
N ARG A 19 16.96 -15.28 -30.13
CA ARG A 19 17.73 -16.35 -30.78
C ARG A 19 17.87 -16.17 -32.30
N LYS A 20 17.22 -15.16 -32.88
CA LYS A 20 17.28 -14.82 -34.32
C LYS A 20 17.83 -13.40 -34.51
N PRO A 21 19.09 -13.11 -34.12
CA PRO A 21 19.68 -11.77 -34.20
C PRO A 21 19.83 -11.25 -35.64
N HIS A 22 19.74 -12.14 -36.63
CA HIS A 22 19.76 -11.79 -38.06
C HIS A 22 18.38 -11.33 -38.60
N LEU A 23 17.30 -11.50 -37.84
CA LEU A 23 15.93 -11.06 -38.18
C LEU A 23 15.43 -9.96 -37.26
N TYR A 24 15.94 -9.89 -36.03
CA TYR A 24 15.51 -8.95 -35.01
C TYR A 24 16.72 -8.32 -34.34
N ASP A 25 16.70 -7.00 -34.17
CA ASP A 25 17.71 -6.27 -33.39
C ASP A 25 17.43 -6.47 -31.89
N PRO A 26 18.33 -7.13 -31.14
CA PRO A 26 18.16 -7.33 -29.70
C PRO A 26 18.01 -6.03 -28.92
N HIS A 27 18.68 -4.94 -29.34
CA HIS A 27 18.59 -3.65 -28.65
C HIS A 27 17.21 -3.01 -28.82
N LEU A 28 16.59 -3.18 -29.99
CA LEU A 28 15.24 -2.68 -30.25
C LEU A 28 14.19 -3.49 -29.48
N LEU A 29 14.40 -4.80 -29.34
CA LEU A 29 13.55 -5.64 -28.47
C LEU A 29 13.64 -5.23 -27.00
N ASP A 30 14.83 -4.94 -26.52
CA ASP A 30 15.04 -4.54 -25.12
C ASP A 30 14.40 -3.18 -24.83
N LEU A 31 14.49 -2.25 -25.79
CA LEU A 31 13.81 -0.96 -25.71
C LEU A 31 12.28 -1.14 -25.68
N ALA A 32 11.73 -1.95 -26.60
CA ALA A 32 10.30 -2.21 -26.66
C ALA A 32 9.78 -2.87 -25.38
N LEU A 33 10.52 -3.84 -24.84
CA LEU A 33 10.17 -4.52 -23.59
C LEU A 33 10.24 -3.56 -22.39
N GLY A 34 11.25 -2.69 -22.35
CA GLY A 34 11.39 -1.66 -21.33
C GLY A 34 10.20 -0.68 -21.32
N THR A 35 9.72 -0.27 -22.50
CA THR A 35 8.54 0.62 -22.61
C THR A 35 7.22 -0.09 -22.29
N LEU A 36 7.11 -1.39 -22.55
CA LEU A 36 5.88 -2.14 -22.30
C LEU A 36 5.68 -2.41 -20.81
N ALA A 37 6.77 -2.56 -20.04
CA ALA A 37 6.74 -2.79 -18.60
C ALA A 37 6.12 -1.63 -17.79
N GLU A 38 6.06 -0.42 -18.34
CA GLU A 38 5.50 0.76 -17.66
C GLU A 38 3.97 0.90 -17.80
N THR A 39 3.33 0.10 -18.65
CA THR A 39 1.87 0.15 -18.79
C THR A 39 1.21 -0.79 -17.77
N GLN A 40 1.25 -0.43 -16.48
CA GLN A 40 0.42 -1.10 -15.50
C GLN A 40 -1.06 -0.85 -15.85
N VAL A 41 -1.83 -1.92 -16.03
CA VAL A 41 -3.26 -1.83 -16.35
C VAL A 41 -3.97 -1.20 -15.16
N THR A 42 -4.33 0.08 -15.27
CA THR A 42 -5.12 0.75 -14.23
C THR A 42 -6.59 0.32 -14.33
N VAL A 43 -7.11 -0.26 -13.26
CA VAL A 43 -8.51 -0.66 -13.11
C VAL A 43 -9.27 0.41 -12.33
N ARG A 44 -10.51 0.71 -12.73
CA ARG A 44 -11.42 1.56 -11.97
C ARG A 44 -12.04 0.75 -10.84
N LYS A 45 -11.86 1.18 -9.59
CA LYS A 45 -12.43 0.55 -8.41
C LYS A 45 -13.25 1.54 -7.60
N LYS A 46 -14.44 1.12 -7.18
CA LYS A 46 -15.27 1.88 -6.24
C LYS A 46 -14.81 1.58 -4.82
N ILE A 47 -14.35 2.60 -4.09
CA ILE A 47 -13.79 2.49 -2.75
C ILE A 47 -14.59 3.38 -1.79
N ASN A 48 -14.83 2.91 -0.56
CA ASN A 48 -15.47 3.70 0.47
C ASN A 48 -14.55 4.84 0.93
N ILE A 49 -15.10 5.99 1.30
CA ILE A 49 -14.32 7.15 1.77
C ILE A 49 -13.38 6.80 2.94
N TYR A 50 -13.78 5.89 3.83
CA TYR A 50 -12.93 5.45 4.95
C TYR A 50 -11.73 4.60 4.50
N ASP A 51 -11.88 3.88 3.39
CA ASP A 51 -10.86 2.99 2.83
C ASP A 51 -9.92 3.70 1.84
N LEU A 52 -10.12 5.01 1.61
CA LEU A 52 -9.24 5.80 0.77
C LEU A 52 -7.85 5.88 1.40
N ARG A 53 -6.84 5.57 0.59
CA ARG A 53 -5.44 5.64 0.96
C ARG A 53 -4.73 6.75 0.19
N VAL A 54 -3.72 7.32 0.82
CA VAL A 54 -2.83 8.29 0.18
C VAL A 54 -2.13 7.61 -0.99
N GLY A 55 -2.00 8.34 -2.10
CA GLY A 55 -1.38 7.83 -3.33
C GLY A 55 -2.36 7.23 -4.35
N MET A 56 -3.60 6.93 -3.97
CA MET A 56 -4.64 6.54 -4.93
C MET A 56 -4.97 7.70 -5.88
N ILE A 57 -5.41 7.41 -7.11
CA ILE A 57 -5.79 8.44 -8.08
C ILE A 57 -7.31 8.44 -8.25
N ILE A 58 -7.94 9.61 -8.17
CA ILE A 58 -9.38 9.76 -8.38
C ILE A 58 -9.70 9.57 -9.88
N ALA A 59 -10.60 8.64 -10.20
CA ALA A 59 -10.96 8.31 -11.58
C ALA A 59 -12.05 9.23 -12.16
N ASP A 60 -12.96 9.71 -11.31
CA ASP A 60 -14.11 10.53 -11.69
C ASP A 60 -14.21 11.80 -10.83
N ASP A 61 -14.81 12.83 -11.40
CA ASP A 61 -15.08 14.07 -10.69
C ASP A 61 -15.94 13.82 -9.45
N VAL A 62 -15.48 14.32 -8.31
CA VAL A 62 -16.21 14.26 -7.05
C VAL A 62 -17.01 15.55 -6.92
N CYS A 63 -18.33 15.43 -6.91
CA CYS A 63 -19.26 16.55 -6.78
C CYS A 63 -20.02 16.48 -5.46
N MET A 64 -20.42 17.64 -4.94
CA MET A 64 -21.36 17.76 -3.83
C MET A 64 -22.79 17.42 -4.26
N SER A 65 -23.66 17.13 -3.30
CA SER A 65 -25.10 16.88 -3.52
C SER A 65 -25.81 18.03 -4.24
N ASN A 66 -25.29 19.25 -4.14
CA ASN A 66 -25.79 20.43 -4.85
C ASN A 66 -25.21 20.61 -6.27
N GLY A 67 -24.41 19.65 -6.75
CA GLY A 67 -23.79 19.67 -8.08
C GLY A 67 -22.47 20.44 -8.19
N ALA A 68 -21.98 21.06 -7.11
CA ALA A 68 -20.71 21.77 -7.15
C ALA A 68 -19.51 20.80 -7.12
N LEU A 69 -18.53 21.02 -8.00
CA LEU A 69 -17.31 20.21 -8.09
C LEU A 69 -16.43 20.43 -6.86
N LEU A 70 -16.07 19.34 -6.18
CA LEU A 70 -15.15 19.34 -5.04
C LEU A 70 -13.72 19.06 -5.48
N ILE A 71 -13.55 18.00 -6.28
CA ILE A 71 -12.25 17.52 -6.74
C ILE A 71 -12.40 17.01 -8.16
N ARG A 72 -11.47 17.43 -9.03
CA ARG A 72 -11.38 16.97 -10.41
C ARG A 72 -10.75 15.57 -10.46
N SER A 73 -11.23 14.75 -11.40
CA SER A 73 -10.58 13.51 -11.83
C SER A 73 -9.09 13.69 -12.15
N GLY A 74 -8.31 12.64 -11.93
CA GLY A 74 -6.86 12.60 -12.16
C GLY A 74 -6.01 13.07 -10.99
N GLN A 75 -6.60 13.55 -9.89
CA GLN A 75 -5.83 13.95 -8.70
C GLN A 75 -5.40 12.76 -7.86
N ILE A 76 -4.17 12.83 -7.34
CA ILE A 76 -3.64 11.90 -6.35
C ILE A 76 -4.18 12.29 -4.97
N ILE A 77 -4.69 11.30 -4.23
CA ILE A 77 -5.17 11.48 -2.87
C ILE A 77 -3.99 11.80 -1.96
N SER A 78 -3.96 13.03 -1.47
CA SER A 78 -3.09 13.48 -0.38
C SER A 78 -3.83 13.39 0.97
N ASN A 79 -3.10 13.57 2.08
CA ASN A 79 -3.71 13.67 3.41
C ASN A 79 -4.79 14.76 3.47
N THR A 80 -4.50 15.94 2.90
CA THR A 80 -5.45 17.06 2.86
C THR A 80 -6.70 16.73 2.06
N ILE A 81 -6.55 16.05 0.92
CA ILE A 81 -7.70 15.61 0.11
C ILE A 81 -8.54 14.60 0.88
N LYS A 82 -7.89 13.61 1.52
CA LYS A 82 -8.56 12.60 2.33
C LYS A 82 -9.38 13.24 3.46
N GLU A 83 -8.76 14.10 4.27
CA GLU A 83 -9.45 14.80 5.36
C GLU A 83 -10.64 15.62 4.86
N ARG A 84 -10.48 16.36 3.76
CA ARG A 84 -11.59 17.13 3.17
C ARG A 84 -12.74 16.22 2.76
N LEU A 85 -12.46 15.14 2.03
CA LEU A 85 -13.49 14.19 1.60
C LEU A 85 -14.21 13.58 2.81
N THR A 86 -13.47 13.16 3.83
CA THR A 86 -14.05 12.66 5.09
C THR A 86 -14.96 13.71 5.74
N ASN A 87 -14.55 14.98 5.80
CA ASN A 87 -15.38 16.05 6.36
C ASN A 87 -16.65 16.31 5.54
N TYR A 88 -16.55 16.32 4.21
CA TYR A 88 -17.72 16.48 3.35
C TYR A 88 -18.69 15.30 3.47
N TYR A 89 -18.17 14.09 3.64
CA TYR A 89 -18.97 12.90 3.88
C TYR A 89 -19.71 12.97 5.21
N PHE A 90 -19.03 13.30 6.31
CA PHE A 90 -19.67 13.49 7.62
C PHE A 90 -20.74 14.58 7.60
N SER A 91 -20.56 15.62 6.78
CA SER A 91 -21.58 16.66 6.59
C SER A 91 -22.76 16.27 5.68
N GLY A 92 -22.77 15.04 5.14
CA GLY A 92 -23.83 14.52 4.26
C GLY A 92 -23.83 15.15 2.87
N ARG A 93 -22.71 15.74 2.44
CA ARG A 93 -22.62 16.51 1.18
C ARG A 93 -22.08 15.72 0.00
N ILE A 94 -21.59 14.50 0.19
CA ILE A 94 -21.08 13.61 -0.86
C ILE A 94 -21.49 12.17 -0.60
N THR A 95 -21.37 11.32 -1.62
CA THR A 95 -21.61 9.88 -1.54
C THR A 95 -20.56 9.19 -0.67
N ASP A 96 -20.90 8.01 -0.13
CA ASP A 96 -20.02 7.17 0.68
C ASP A 96 -18.89 6.49 -0.10
N HIS A 97 -18.96 6.53 -1.43
CA HIS A 97 -18.02 5.87 -2.33
C HIS A 97 -17.45 6.82 -3.38
N ILE A 98 -16.19 6.58 -3.75
CA ILE A 98 -15.44 7.30 -4.79
C ILE A 98 -14.78 6.28 -5.72
N ILE A 99 -14.72 6.61 -7.01
CA ILE A 99 -14.09 5.77 -8.03
C ILE A 99 -12.62 6.18 -8.13
N VAL A 100 -11.71 5.22 -7.97
CA VAL A 100 -10.26 5.43 -8.08
C VAL A 100 -9.64 4.53 -9.13
N LEU A 101 -8.46 4.92 -9.62
CA LEU A 101 -7.59 4.09 -10.45
C LEU A 101 -6.60 3.34 -9.54
N THR A 102 -6.56 2.02 -9.67
CA THR A 102 -5.63 1.13 -8.96
C THR A 102 -4.95 0.21 -9.96
N THR A 103 -3.69 -0.15 -9.73
CA THR A 103 -2.88 -0.94 -10.69
C THR A 103 -2.94 -2.45 -10.46
N GLU A 104 -3.52 -2.91 -9.36
CA GLU A 104 -3.68 -4.35 -9.08
C GLU A 104 -5.04 -4.65 -8.42
N GLU A 105 -5.47 -5.92 -8.54
CA GLU A 105 -6.45 -6.60 -7.68
C GLU A 105 -6.02 -6.52 -6.20
N LEU A 106 -5.97 -5.32 -5.63
CA LEU A 106 -5.74 -5.14 -4.20
C LEU A 106 -6.96 -5.74 -3.50
N SER A 107 -6.77 -6.97 -3.04
CA SER A 107 -7.59 -7.69 -2.08
C SER A 107 -7.93 -6.71 -0.96
N ALA A 108 -9.23 -6.47 -0.80
CA ALA A 108 -9.75 -5.78 0.35
C ALA A 108 -9.71 -6.75 1.53
N ASP A 109 -8.56 -6.88 2.20
CA ASP A 109 -8.51 -7.26 3.60
C ASP A 109 -7.08 -7.15 4.11
N GLN A 110 -6.82 -6.13 4.93
CA GLN A 110 -6.02 -6.24 6.16
C GLN A 110 -6.37 -5.03 7.03
N PRO A 111 -7.22 -5.18 8.07
CA PRO A 111 -7.30 -4.19 9.12
C PRO A 111 -5.99 -4.19 9.91
N ALA A 112 -5.48 -2.99 10.15
CA ALA A 112 -4.38 -2.75 11.07
C ALA A 112 -4.82 -3.14 12.48
N GLU A 113 -4.25 -4.21 13.03
CA GLU A 113 -4.33 -4.52 14.45
C GLU A 113 -2.95 -4.32 15.08
N ASN A 114 -2.81 -3.19 15.79
CA ASN A 114 -1.61 -2.83 16.54
C ASN A 114 -1.98 -2.89 18.04
N GLN A 115 -1.33 -3.80 18.77
CA GLN A 115 -1.00 -3.78 20.21
C GLN A 115 -2.12 -3.95 21.26
N SER A 116 -2.17 -5.12 21.92
CA SER A 116 -1.66 -5.29 23.30
C SER A 116 -2.11 -6.62 23.95
N SER A 117 -1.19 -7.17 24.75
CA SER A 117 -1.38 -8.14 25.85
C SER A 117 -1.27 -9.63 25.51
N THR A 118 -0.09 -10.20 25.74
CA THR A 118 0.01 -11.39 26.62
C THR A 118 1.34 -11.38 27.35
N THR A 119 1.21 -11.25 28.67
CA THR A 119 2.17 -11.65 29.69
C THR A 119 2.48 -13.13 29.57
N THR A 120 3.75 -13.51 29.43
CA THR A 120 4.22 -14.81 29.91
C THR A 120 5.64 -14.69 30.42
N SER A 121 5.74 -14.86 31.73
CA SER A 121 6.92 -15.26 32.49
C SER A 121 7.77 -16.29 31.76
N ASP A 122 9.08 -16.06 31.69
CA ASP A 122 10.00 -17.16 31.78
C ASP A 122 11.24 -16.79 32.59
N SER A 123 11.57 -17.74 33.44
CA SER A 123 12.57 -17.68 34.48
C SER A 123 13.90 -18.07 33.87
N ASP A 124 14.93 -17.23 34.00
CA ASP A 124 16.27 -17.80 34.04
C ASP A 124 17.28 -16.94 34.80
N SER A 125 17.79 -17.58 35.86
CA SER A 125 19.16 -17.56 36.37
C SER A 125 19.94 -16.24 36.48
N GLN A 126 20.17 -15.78 37.72
CA GLN A 126 21.52 -15.73 38.31
C GLN A 126 21.52 -15.27 39.77
N THR A 127 22.08 -16.13 40.64
CA THR A 127 22.61 -15.75 41.96
C THR A 127 23.85 -14.85 41.79
N PRO A 128 24.15 -13.97 42.76
CA PRO A 128 25.20 -14.37 43.70
C PRO A 128 25.02 -13.89 45.15
N LYS A 129 25.52 -14.77 46.04
CA LYS A 129 26.32 -14.55 47.26
C LYS A 129 25.86 -13.60 48.37
N LEU A 130 25.67 -14.26 49.52
CA LEU A 130 25.94 -13.85 50.89
C LEU A 130 26.77 -12.57 51.07
N SER A 131 26.28 -11.68 51.92
CA SER A 131 27.00 -11.20 53.12
C SER A 131 26.01 -10.56 54.08
N SER A 132 25.69 -11.28 55.17
CA SER A 132 25.21 -10.67 56.40
C SER A 132 26.41 -10.14 57.17
N GLN A 133 26.39 -8.86 57.54
CA GLN A 133 27.18 -8.36 58.65
C GLN A 133 26.37 -7.35 59.46
N LEU A 134 26.17 -7.75 60.70
CA LEU A 134 25.66 -6.98 61.84
C LEU A 134 26.51 -5.73 62.06
N ILE A 135 25.90 -4.67 62.58
CA ILE A 135 26.38 -3.89 63.74
C ILE A 135 25.22 -3.00 64.20
N SER A 136 24.84 -3.18 65.47
CA SER A 136 24.01 -2.29 66.27
C SER A 136 24.74 -0.97 66.54
N ASP A 137 24.02 0.13 66.69
CA ASP A 137 23.98 0.93 67.93
C ASP A 137 23.57 2.38 67.68
N ASP A 138 22.77 2.84 68.63
CA ASP A 138 22.61 4.19 69.15
C ASP A 138 22.13 5.36 68.26
N GLY A 139 21.12 6.03 68.82
CA GLY A 139 21.23 7.48 68.98
C GLY A 139 20.11 8.31 68.37
N TYR A 140 19.34 8.96 69.25
CA TYR A 140 18.69 10.26 69.08
C TYR A 140 19.51 11.19 68.15
N ILE A 141 18.90 12.13 67.41
CA ILE A 141 18.43 13.44 67.91
C ILE A 141 17.49 14.06 66.86
N SER A 142 16.53 14.84 67.37
CA SER A 142 15.52 15.74 66.78
C SER A 142 15.72 16.29 65.36
#